data_AF-A0A258G7R6-F1
#
_entry.id   AF-A0A258G7R6-F1
#
_cell.length_a   1.000
_cell.length_b   1.000
_cell.length_c   1.000
_cell.angle_alpha   90.00
_cell.angle_beta   90.00
_cell.angle_gamma   90.00
#
_symmetry.space_group_name_H-M   'P 1'
#
loop_
_entity.id
_entity.type
_entity.pdbx_description
1 polymer ?
#
loop_
_entity_poly.entity_id
_entity_poly.type
_entity_poly.pdbx_seq_one_letter_code
_entity_poly.pdbx_strand_id
1 'polypeptide(L)'
;MSLPEVLLWQRLKGSPQGVAFRKQHPIGPYRADFYCAAAKLVIEVDGIAHDMGDRPERDIERTTWLEAAGYRVLRIGAADVLKNADDAAQAIVAFAASPLHHQPEEGWRSPSPLAGRIEE
;
A
#
# COMPACT_ATOMS: atom_id res chain seq x y z
N MET A 1 -6.89 12.34 -7.18
CA MET A 1 -5.68 11.55 -7.43
C MET A 1 -4.51 12.47 -7.56
N SER A 2 -3.40 12.17 -6.89
CA SER A 2 -2.13 12.88 -7.04
C SER A 2 -1.45 12.56 -8.39
N LEU A 3 -0.42 13.32 -8.77
CA LEU A 3 0.38 13.05 -9.98
C LEU A 3 0.95 11.61 -10.02
N PRO A 4 1.62 11.09 -8.97
CA PRO A 4 2.10 9.71 -8.99
C PRO A 4 0.97 8.68 -9.16
N GLU A 5 -0.17 8.87 -8.48
CA GLU A 5 -1.34 8.00 -8.68
C GLU A 5 -1.83 8.02 -10.13
N VAL A 6 -1.87 9.19 -10.78
CA VAL A 6 -2.28 9.29 -12.19
C VAL A 6 -1.32 8.53 -13.10
N LEU A 7 -0.01 8.69 -12.91
CA LEU A 7 1.01 7.98 -13.69
C LEU A 7 0.89 6.47 -13.52
N LEU A 8 0.73 6.01 -12.27
CA LEU A 8 0.56 4.59 -11.96
C LEU A 8 -0.73 4.04 -12.57
N TRP A 9 -1.84 4.77 -12.47
CA TRP A 9 -3.11 4.37 -13.05
C TRP A 9 -3.04 4.17 -14.56
N GLN A 10 -2.30 5.03 -15.27
CA GLN A 10 -2.14 4.89 -16.72
C GLN A 10 -1.54 3.54 -17.14
N ARG A 11 -0.70 2.94 -16.30
CA ARG A 11 -0.09 1.61 -16.53
C ARG A 11 -1.01 0.48 -16.08
N LEU A 12 -1.73 0.65 -14.98
CA LEU A 12 -2.57 -0.40 -14.39
C LEU A 12 -3.95 -0.55 -15.07
N LYS A 13 -4.50 0.51 -15.68
CA LYS A 13 -5.87 0.51 -16.22
C LYS A 13 -6.14 -0.50 -17.35
N GLY A 14 -5.09 -0.97 -18.03
CA GLY A 14 -5.18 -1.90 -19.16
C GLY A 14 -5.26 -3.38 -18.77
N SER A 15 -5.36 -3.69 -17.47
CA SER A 15 -5.22 -5.04 -16.93
C SER A 15 -3.92 -5.73 -17.38
N PRO A 16 -2.75 -5.13 -17.09
CA PRO A 16 -1.46 -5.70 -17.48
C PRO A 16 -1.32 -7.13 -16.98
N GLN A 17 -0.87 -8.02 -17.87
CA GLN A 17 -0.74 -9.46 -17.60
C GLN A 17 -2.05 -10.12 -17.14
N GLY A 18 -3.21 -9.56 -17.51
CA GLY A 18 -4.53 -10.08 -17.12
C GLY A 18 -4.95 -9.69 -15.70
N VAL A 19 -4.15 -8.90 -14.97
CA VAL A 19 -4.46 -8.48 -13.60
C VAL A 19 -5.27 -7.19 -13.61
N ALA A 20 -6.53 -7.27 -13.19
CA ALA A 20 -7.41 -6.10 -13.16
C ALA A 20 -7.24 -5.27 -11.88
N PHE A 21 -7.10 -3.95 -12.06
CA PHE A 21 -7.00 -2.98 -10.98
C PHE A 21 -8.16 -1.97 -11.03
N ARG A 22 -8.62 -1.58 -9.85
CA ARG A 22 -9.56 -0.48 -9.62
C ARG A 22 -8.83 0.64 -8.91
N LYS A 23 -9.27 1.88 -9.10
CA LYS A 23 -8.75 3.05 -8.39
C LYS A 23 -9.77 3.60 -7.40
N GLN A 24 -9.30 4.22 -6.31
CA GLN A 24 -10.11 4.88 -5.28
C GLN A 24 -11.24 4.00 -4.74
N HIS A 25 -10.95 2.71 -4.53
CA HIS A 25 -11.95 1.70 -4.18
C HIS A 25 -12.33 1.78 -2.69
N PRO A 26 -13.62 1.90 -2.35
CA PRO A 26 -14.05 1.81 -0.96
C PRO A 26 -13.91 0.38 -0.45
N ILE A 27 -13.34 0.22 0.74
CA ILE A 27 -13.18 -1.06 1.45
C ILE A 27 -13.54 -0.83 2.91
N GLY A 28 -14.76 -1.24 3.28
CA GLY A 28 -15.31 -0.97 4.61
C GLY A 28 -15.26 0.53 4.93
N PRO A 29 -14.67 0.93 6.08
CA PRO A 29 -14.56 2.34 6.46
C PRO A 29 -13.42 3.09 5.73
N TYR A 30 -12.60 2.40 4.95
CA TYR A 30 -11.41 2.97 4.31
C TYR A 30 -11.58 3.11 2.78
N ARG A 31 -10.69 3.89 2.17
CA ARG A 31 -10.60 4.05 0.72
C ARG A 31 -9.18 3.75 0.26
N ALA A 32 -9.03 2.74 -0.57
CA ALA A 32 -7.76 2.34 -1.18
C ALA A 32 -7.47 3.16 -2.45
N ASP A 33 -6.23 3.56 -2.68
CA ASP A 33 -5.83 4.25 -3.92
C ASP A 33 -5.97 3.32 -5.11
N PHE A 34 -5.48 2.08 -4.98
CA PHE A 34 -5.74 1.01 -5.94
C PHE A 34 -6.13 -0.29 -5.25
N TYR A 35 -6.90 -1.11 -5.97
CA TYR A 35 -7.39 -2.38 -5.49
C TYR A 35 -7.38 -3.44 -6.60
N CYS A 36 -6.79 -4.59 -6.34
CA CYS A 36 -6.88 -5.78 -7.17
C CYS A 36 -7.77 -6.83 -6.50
N ALA A 37 -8.93 -7.09 -7.11
CA ALA A 37 -9.91 -8.04 -6.56
C ALA A 37 -9.40 -9.49 -6.56
N ALA A 38 -8.74 -9.89 -7.65
CA ALA A 38 -8.24 -11.26 -7.81
C ALA A 38 -7.21 -11.64 -6.72
N ALA A 39 -6.39 -10.67 -6.29
CA ALA A 39 -5.35 -10.87 -5.29
C ALA A 39 -5.76 -10.43 -3.87
N LYS A 40 -6.99 -9.92 -3.67
CA LYS A 40 -7.40 -9.17 -2.47
C LYS A 40 -6.34 -8.15 -2.02
N LEU A 41 -5.77 -7.42 -2.97
CA LEU A 41 -4.63 -6.54 -2.73
C LEU A 41 -5.06 -5.08 -2.74
N VAL A 42 -4.76 -4.38 -1.65
CA VAL A 42 -4.85 -2.94 -1.48
C VAL A 42 -3.47 -2.34 -1.76
N ILE A 43 -3.42 -1.28 -2.57
CA ILE A 43 -2.20 -0.54 -2.86
C ILE A 43 -2.40 0.93 -2.48
N GLU A 44 -1.40 1.48 -1.80
CA GLU A 44 -1.40 2.87 -1.32
C GLU A 44 -0.16 3.60 -1.81
N VAL A 45 -0.34 4.84 -2.26
CA VAL A 45 0.77 5.68 -2.76
C VAL A 45 1.13 6.70 -1.69
N ASP A 46 2.15 6.41 -0.91
CA ASP A 46 2.56 7.24 0.23
C ASP A 46 3.53 8.35 -0.21
N GLY A 47 3.19 9.60 0.08
CA GLY A 47 4.09 10.74 -0.09
C GLY A 47 5.01 10.93 1.12
N ILE A 48 6.20 11.50 0.93
CA ILE A 48 7.14 11.87 2.03
C ILE A 48 6.46 12.79 3.07
N ALA A 49 5.42 13.54 2.66
CA ALA A 49 4.64 14.39 3.56
C ALA A 49 3.69 13.61 4.51
N HIS A 50 3.34 12.36 4.21
CA HIS A 50 2.57 11.51 5.12
C HIS A 50 3.41 11.01 6.31
N ASP A 51 4.73 10.95 6.15
CA ASP A 51 5.68 10.45 7.15
C ASP A 51 5.93 11.44 8.30
N MET A 52 5.62 12.73 8.10
CA MET A 52 5.95 13.81 9.05
C MET A 52 4.81 14.25 9.98
N GLY A 53 3.61 13.65 9.91
CA GLY A 53 2.50 14.15 10.73
C GLY A 53 1.24 13.30 10.88
N ASP A 54 1.12 12.12 10.26
CA ASP A 54 -0.11 11.35 10.33
C ASP A 54 -0.03 10.19 11.33
N ARG A 55 -0.70 10.41 12.47
CA ARG A 55 -1.16 9.45 13.50
C ARG A 55 -0.83 7.97 13.21
N PRO A 56 0.35 7.46 13.64
CA PRO A 56 0.75 6.08 13.41
C PRO A 56 -0.27 5.06 13.94
N GLU A 57 -1.02 5.41 14.99
CA GLU A 57 -2.07 4.55 15.55
C GLU A 57 -3.21 4.29 14.56
N ARG A 58 -3.61 5.29 13.77
CA ARG A 58 -4.70 5.18 12.79
C ARG A 58 -4.27 4.33 11.59
N ASP A 59 -2.99 4.42 11.25
CA ASP A 59 -2.40 3.66 10.16
C ASP A 59 -2.23 2.17 10.51
N ILE A 60 -1.83 1.91 11.76
CA ILE A 60 -1.81 0.56 12.34
C ILE A 60 -3.22 -0.02 12.38
N GLU A 61 -4.19 0.71 12.95
CA GLU A 61 -5.60 0.25 13.03
C GLU A 61 -6.15 -0.12 11.66
N ARG A 62 -5.89 0.73 10.66
CA ARG A 62 -6.31 0.49 9.27
C ARG A 62 -5.68 -0.77 8.70
N THR A 63 -4.37 -0.93 8.87
CA THR A 63 -3.63 -2.09 8.34
C THR A 63 -4.12 -3.36 9.01
N THR A 64 -4.24 -3.38 10.34
CA THR A 64 -4.77 -4.52 11.10
C THR A 64 -6.19 -4.88 10.68
N TRP A 65 -7.07 -3.90 10.46
CA TRP A 65 -8.44 -4.16 10.01
C TRP A 65 -8.47 -4.79 8.60
N LEU A 66 -7.67 -4.27 7.66
CA LEU A 66 -7.57 -4.78 6.30
C LEU A 66 -7.03 -6.21 6.28
N GLU A 67 -5.98 -6.49 7.03
CA GLU A 67 -5.39 -7.82 7.16
C GLU A 67 -6.36 -8.81 7.80
N ALA A 68 -7.05 -8.42 8.88
CA ALA A 68 -8.08 -9.23 9.52
C ALA A 68 -9.26 -9.54 8.57
N ALA A 69 -9.57 -8.62 7.64
CA ALA A 69 -10.56 -8.85 6.58
C ALA A 69 -10.00 -9.67 5.38
N GLY A 70 -8.75 -10.13 5.46
CA GLY A 70 -8.09 -10.98 4.48
C GLY A 70 -7.55 -10.23 3.26
N TYR A 71 -7.30 -8.92 3.38
CA TYR A 71 -6.63 -8.13 2.36
C TYR A 71 -5.11 -8.10 2.58
N ARG A 72 -4.35 -8.11 1.48
CA ARG A 72 -2.93 -7.73 1.48
C ARG A 72 -2.82 -6.22 1.30
N VAL A 73 -1.89 -5.57 1.99
CA VAL A 73 -1.62 -4.14 1.84
C VAL A 73 -0.21 -3.96 1.28
N LEU A 74 -0.08 -3.16 0.21
CA LEU A 74 1.20 -2.79 -0.39
C LEU A 74 1.31 -1.26 -0.44
N ARG A 75 2.32 -0.71 0.24
CA ARG A 75 2.65 0.72 0.19
C ARG A 75 3.77 0.96 -0.80
N ILE A 76 3.61 1.97 -1.65
CA ILE A 76 4.63 2.39 -2.61
C ILE A 76 4.89 3.87 -2.42
N GLY A 77 6.16 4.24 -2.32
CA GLY A 77 6.56 5.63 -2.21
C GLY A 77 6.19 6.40 -3.49
N ALA A 78 5.58 7.57 -3.32
CA ALA A 78 5.33 8.52 -4.41
C ALA A 78 6.62 8.86 -5.17
N ALA A 79 7.76 8.92 -4.47
CA ALA A 79 9.08 9.15 -5.06
C ALA A 79 9.48 8.01 -6.03
N ASP A 80 9.18 6.76 -5.69
CA ASP A 80 9.49 5.60 -6.55
C ASP A 80 8.63 5.62 -7.82
N VAL A 81 7.34 5.96 -7.69
CA VAL A 81 6.44 6.12 -8.85
C VAL A 81 6.89 7.26 -9.75
N LEU A 82 7.29 8.40 -9.17
CA LEU A 82 7.78 9.55 -9.94
C LEU A 82 9.12 9.27 -10.62
N LYS A 83 9.98 8.46 -9.98
CA LYS A 83 11.26 8.03 -10.55
C LYS A 83 11.08 7.10 -11.73
N ASN A 84 10.24 6.06 -11.59
CA ASN A 84 9.91 5.16 -12.68
C ASN A 84 8.54 4.47 -12.46
N ALA A 85 7.51 5.04 -13.08
CA ALA A 85 6.15 4.51 -12.98
C ALA A 85 5.96 3.14 -13.65
N ASP A 86 6.78 2.82 -14.66
CA ASP A 86 6.72 1.54 -15.38
C ASP A 86 7.29 0.41 -14.52
N ASP A 87 8.43 0.63 -13.85
CA ASP A 87 8.99 -0.34 -12.89
C ASP A 87 8.05 -0.53 -11.68
N ALA A 88 7.51 0.55 -11.13
CA ALA A 88 6.55 0.49 -10.03
C ALA A 88 5.31 -0.34 -10.41
N ALA A 89 4.75 -0.10 -11.61
CA ALA A 89 3.60 -0.87 -12.09
C ALA A 89 3.95 -2.36 -12.29
N GLN A 90 5.12 -2.68 -12.85
CA GLN A 90 5.55 -4.07 -13.01
C GLN A 90 5.71 -4.79 -11.67
N ALA A 91 6.30 -4.13 -10.67
CA ALA A 91 6.43 -4.69 -9.33
C ALA A 91 5.07 -4.98 -8.69
N ILE A 92 4.09 -4.07 -8.83
CA ILE A 92 2.71 -4.29 -8.35
C ILE A 92 2.07 -5.50 -9.03
N VAL A 93 2.19 -5.59 -10.36
CA VAL A 93 1.59 -6.68 -11.14
C VAL A 93 2.21 -8.02 -10.74
N ALA A 94 3.53 -8.08 -10.61
CA ALA A 94 4.23 -9.27 -10.14
C ALA A 94 3.81 -9.67 -8.71
N PHE A 95 3.68 -8.70 -7.81
CA PHE A 95 3.23 -8.94 -6.44
C PHE A 95 1.78 -9.44 -6.38
N ALA A 96 0.90 -8.89 -7.21
CA ALA A 96 -0.50 -9.29 -7.33
C ALA A 96 -0.66 -10.68 -7.96
N ALA A 97 0.21 -11.04 -8.90
CA ALA A 97 0.21 -12.36 -9.53
C ALA A 97 0.81 -13.46 -8.64
N SER A 98 1.58 -13.10 -7.61
CA SER A 98 2.14 -14.07 -6.66
C SER A 98 1.01 -14.70 -5.81
N PRO A 99 0.97 -16.04 -5.68
CA PRO A 99 -0.03 -16.75 -4.86
C PRO A 99 -0.04 -16.22 -3.41
N LEU A 100 -1.20 -16.32 -2.74
CA LEU A 100 -1.40 -15.91 -1.34
C LEU A 100 -0.56 -16.68 -0.29
N HIS A 101 0.45 -17.46 -0.70
CA HIS A 101 1.18 -18.42 0.14
C HIS A 101 2.44 -17.87 0.85
N HIS A 102 2.51 -16.57 1.12
CA HIS A 102 3.63 -16.02 1.89
C HIS A 102 3.13 -14.94 2.85
N GLN A 103 2.68 -15.37 4.03
CA GLN A 103 2.86 -14.55 5.23
C GLN A 103 4.17 -15.02 5.89
N PRO A 104 5.28 -14.28 5.76
CA PRO A 104 6.30 -14.34 6.77
C PRO A 104 5.82 -13.38 7.89
N GLU A 105 5.62 -13.88 9.09
CA GLU A 105 5.34 -13.05 10.27
C GLU A 105 6.53 -12.16 10.69
N GLU A 106 7.46 -11.86 9.76
CA GLU A 106 8.80 -11.41 10.09
C GLU A 106 9.34 -10.50 8.98
N GLY A 107 9.10 -9.19 9.10
CA GLY A 107 9.61 -8.25 8.10
C GLY A 107 9.39 -6.77 8.34
N TRP A 108 8.39 -6.38 9.14
CA TRP A 108 8.25 -4.99 9.58
C TRP A 108 8.59 -4.88 11.07
N ARG A 109 9.88 -4.70 11.38
CA ARG A 109 10.26 -4.10 12.67
C ARG A 109 9.91 -2.62 12.57
N SER A 110 8.80 -2.23 13.19
CA SER A 110 8.59 -0.82 13.56
C SER A 110 9.85 -0.32 14.30
N PRO A 111 10.39 0.87 13.98
CA PRO A 111 11.33 1.51 14.89
C PRO A 111 10.56 1.81 16.18
N SER A 112 10.87 1.09 17.26
CA SER A 112 10.38 1.41 18.60
C SER A 112 10.74 2.87 18.93
N PRO A 113 9.79 3.73 19.32
CA PRO A 113 10.13 4.93 20.04
C PRO A 113 10.66 4.50 21.41
N LEU A 114 11.98 4.64 21.60
CA LEU A 114 12.63 4.45 22.88
C LEU A 114 12.00 5.41 23.90
N ALA A 115 11.29 4.82 24.85
CA ALA A 115 11.05 5.24 26.22
C ALA A 115 11.47 6.68 26.58
N GLY A 116 10.46 7.55 26.71
CA GLY A 116 10.57 8.73 27.56
C GLY A 116 10.73 8.27 29.02
N ARG A 117 11.95 8.39 29.54
CA ARG A 117 12.22 8.32 30.98
C ARG A 117 11.89 9.68 31.58
N ILE A 118 10.79 9.75 32.32
CA ILE A 118 10.59 10.75 33.37
C ILE A 118 11.44 10.28 34.55
N GLU A 119 12.41 11.08 34.97
CA GLU A 119 12.89 11.06 36.34
C GLU A 119 12.92 12.52 36.82
N GLU A 120 12.37 12.70 38.02
CA GLU A 120 12.32 13.92 38.82
C GLU A 120 13.70 14.34 39.33
#